data_AF-A0A851L678-F1
#
_entry.id   AF-A0A851L678-F1
#
_cell.length_a   1.000
_cell.length_b   1.000
_cell.length_c   1.000
_cell.angle_alpha   90.00
_cell.angle_beta   90.00
_cell.angle_gamma   90.00
#
_symmetry.space_group_name_H-M   'P 1'
#
loop_
_entity.id
_entity.type
_entity.pdbx_description
1 polymer ?
#
loop_
_entity_poly.entity_id
_entity_poly.type
_entity_poly.pdbx_seq_one_letter_code
_entity_poly.pdbx_strand_id
1 'polypeptide(L)'
;MARQGLSRALVTASWLAEAVRAGRVGAGLRVLDASWYPPKERNARQEFKERHIPGASFFDIEECRDKSSPYDFMLPSESHFADYVGGLGVSNDTHVVVYDGDEVGTFYAPRAWWMFRAFGHKEVSVLNGGFKNWVKEGHPVTAEVTQPTPAVFKARLNRALVKTFEEMVQNVSSLKFQVVDSRPEGRFRGTELDQGLESGHIPGAVNIPFQSFLSETGHEKSIEEIQEIFREKKVDLSKPLTATCRKGVTACQIALAAFLCGKRDVAVYDGSWSEWFHRAPPHYKVSELKRSKA
;
A
#
# COMPACT_ATOMS: atom_id res chain seq x y z
N MET A 1 -8.62 -32.31 1.00
CA MET A 1 -8.96 -30.91 1.34
C MET A 1 -7.86 -30.03 0.77
N ALA A 2 -8.16 -29.29 -0.29
CA ALA A 2 -7.16 -28.51 -1.01
C ALA A 2 -6.65 -27.38 -0.13
N ARG A 3 -5.35 -27.33 0.13
CA ARG A 3 -4.69 -26.10 0.58
C ARG A 3 -4.92 -25.06 -0.51
N GLN A 4 -5.90 -24.18 -0.35
CA GLN A 4 -6.00 -22.95 -1.14
C GLN A 4 -4.68 -22.21 -0.90
N GLY A 5 -3.76 -22.32 -1.87
CA GLY A 5 -2.47 -21.65 -1.78
C GLY A 5 -2.73 -20.15 -1.70
N LEU A 6 -2.25 -19.52 -0.63
CA LEU A 6 -2.17 -18.07 -0.54
C LEU A 6 -1.63 -17.54 -1.88
N SER A 7 -2.35 -16.57 -2.46
CA SER A 7 -1.86 -15.80 -3.60
C SER A 7 -0.40 -15.38 -3.33
N ARG A 8 0.47 -15.42 -4.34
CA ARG A 8 1.87 -14.95 -4.23
C ARG A 8 2.00 -13.53 -3.65
N ALA A 9 0.92 -12.76 -3.54
CA ALA A 9 0.92 -11.46 -2.88
C ALA A 9 0.97 -11.51 -1.34
N LEU A 10 0.70 -12.65 -0.68
CA LEU A 10 0.81 -12.80 0.77
C LEU A 10 1.73 -13.96 1.15
N VAL A 11 2.59 -13.73 2.14
CA VAL A 11 3.35 -14.80 2.81
C VAL A 11 3.00 -14.83 4.30
N THR A 12 3.06 -16.00 4.92
CA THR A 12 2.84 -16.15 6.36
C THR A 12 4.12 -15.88 7.14
N ALA A 13 3.99 -15.51 8.41
CA ALA A 13 5.12 -15.41 9.33
C ALA A 13 5.88 -16.74 9.44
N SER A 14 5.17 -17.87 9.50
CA SER A 14 5.80 -19.20 9.52
C SER A 14 6.67 -19.48 8.29
N TRP A 15 6.20 -19.17 7.08
CA TRP A 15 6.96 -19.36 5.84
C TRP A 15 8.22 -18.50 5.82
N LEU A 16 8.11 -17.23 6.23
CA LEU A 16 9.24 -16.33 6.26
C LEU A 16 10.24 -16.72 7.36
N ALA A 17 9.77 -17.17 8.53
CA ALA A 17 10.61 -17.65 9.61
C ALA A 17 11.39 -18.92 9.20
N GLU A 18 10.79 -19.83 8.44
CA GLU A 18 11.50 -20.95 7.83
C GLU A 18 12.56 -20.47 6.82
N ALA A 19 12.26 -19.44 6.01
CA ALA A 19 13.21 -18.85 5.09
C ALA A 19 14.42 -18.23 5.81
N VAL A 20 14.17 -17.50 6.89
CA VAL A 20 15.19 -16.92 7.76
C VAL A 20 16.07 -18.00 8.38
N ARG A 21 15.47 -19.03 9.02
CA ARG A 21 16.23 -20.13 9.64
C ARG A 21 17.06 -20.93 8.64
N ALA A 22 16.57 -21.08 7.41
CA ALA A 22 17.30 -21.76 6.34
C ALA A 22 18.35 -20.87 5.65
N GLY A 23 18.57 -19.63 6.10
CA GLY A 23 19.53 -18.71 5.48
C GLY A 23 19.17 -18.30 4.05
N ARG A 24 17.88 -18.31 3.69
CA ARG A 24 17.41 -17.98 2.33
C ARG A 24 17.32 -16.48 2.05
N VAL A 25 17.34 -15.63 3.08
CA VAL A 25 17.34 -14.17 2.92
C VAL A 25 18.69 -13.73 2.32
N GLY A 26 18.66 -13.17 1.11
CA GLY A 26 19.83 -12.89 0.28
C GLY A 26 19.42 -12.43 -1.12
N ALA A 27 20.25 -12.68 -2.13
CA ALA A 27 19.99 -12.20 -3.50
C ALA A 27 18.65 -12.69 -4.10
N GLY A 28 18.22 -13.91 -3.77
CA GLY A 28 16.96 -14.50 -4.24
C GLY A 28 15.72 -14.12 -3.41
N LEU A 29 15.89 -13.63 -2.17
CA LEU A 29 14.80 -13.24 -1.28
C LEU A 29 15.24 -12.06 -0.41
N ARG A 30 14.64 -10.89 -0.62
CA ARG A 30 14.88 -9.69 0.20
C ARG A 30 13.65 -9.38 1.04
N VAL A 31 13.88 -9.01 2.30
CA VAL A 31 12.84 -8.62 3.25
C VAL A 31 12.98 -7.13 3.51
N LEU A 32 11.89 -6.38 3.41
CA LEU A 32 11.89 -4.93 3.53
C LEU A 32 10.89 -4.47 4.61
N ASP A 33 11.38 -3.69 5.57
CA ASP A 33 10.55 -2.95 6.50
C ASP A 33 10.16 -1.62 5.86
N ALA A 34 8.89 -1.46 5.52
CA ALA A 34 8.34 -0.26 4.87
C ALA A 34 7.61 0.66 5.86
N SER A 35 7.89 0.55 7.17
CA SER A 35 7.22 1.33 8.19
C SER A 35 7.43 2.83 8.00
N TRP A 36 6.35 3.60 8.15
CA TRP A 36 6.40 5.05 8.28
C TRP A 36 5.31 5.49 9.25
N TYR A 37 5.64 6.47 10.09
CA TYR A 37 4.71 7.08 11.02
C TYR A 37 4.90 8.60 11.01
N PRO A 38 3.87 9.38 11.36
CA PRO A 38 4.02 10.81 11.59
C PRO A 38 5.14 11.08 12.62
N PRO A 39 6.05 12.05 12.40
CA PRO A 39 7.25 12.25 13.23
C PRO A 39 7.02 12.46 14.73
N LYS A 40 5.81 12.86 15.14
CA LYS A 40 5.43 13.09 16.55
C LYS A 40 4.82 11.85 17.23
N GLU A 41 4.55 10.79 16.48
CA GLU A 41 3.91 9.59 16.99
C GLU A 41 4.94 8.48 17.26
N ARG A 42 5.70 8.10 16.23
CA ARG A 42 6.68 7.00 16.26
C ARG A 42 7.85 7.28 15.33
N ASN A 43 8.98 6.61 15.55
CA ASN A 43 10.17 6.76 14.70
C ASN A 43 10.51 5.40 14.05
N ALA A 44 9.94 5.17 12.86
CA ALA A 44 10.07 3.90 12.14
C ALA A 44 11.55 3.48 11.92
N ARG A 45 12.42 4.42 11.57
CA ARG A 45 13.83 4.13 11.32
C ARG A 45 14.57 3.74 12.61
N GLN A 46 14.22 4.37 13.73
CA GLN A 46 14.81 4.01 15.03
C GLN A 46 14.29 2.66 15.51
N GLU A 47 12.98 2.42 15.39
CA GLU A 47 12.37 1.13 15.74
C GLU A 47 12.96 -0.03 14.94
N PHE A 48 13.16 0.17 13.63
CA PHE A 48 13.86 -0.81 12.78
C PHE A 48 15.27 -1.11 13.31
N LYS A 49 16.07 -0.09 13.65
CA LYS A 49 17.43 -0.28 14.18
C LYS A 49 17.45 -1.10 15.47
N GLU A 50 16.43 -0.96 16.30
CA GLU A 50 16.31 -1.68 17.56
C GLU A 50 15.86 -3.12 17.34
N ARG A 51 14.85 -3.34 16.49
CA ARG A 51 14.31 -4.68 16.20
C ARG A 51 13.74 -4.75 14.79
N HIS A 52 14.23 -5.70 14.02
CA HIS A 52 13.70 -6.05 12.71
C HIS A 52 13.85 -7.55 12.42
N ILE A 53 13.21 -8.03 11.34
CA ILE A 53 13.36 -9.41 10.88
C ILE A 53 14.82 -9.63 10.41
N PRO A 54 15.51 -10.71 10.81
CA PRO A 54 16.89 -10.96 10.41
C PRO A 54 17.10 -10.91 8.89
N GLY A 55 18.10 -10.14 8.44
CA GLY A 55 18.42 -9.94 7.03
C GLY A 55 17.55 -8.90 6.31
N ALA A 56 16.59 -8.27 6.99
CA ALA A 56 15.76 -7.22 6.42
C ALA A 56 16.52 -5.90 6.20
N SER A 57 16.04 -5.08 5.29
CA SER A 57 16.47 -3.70 5.10
C SER A 57 15.31 -2.73 5.29
N PHE A 58 15.61 -1.50 5.72
CA PHE A 58 14.60 -0.45 5.84
C PHE A 58 14.32 0.18 4.47
N PHE A 59 13.06 0.13 4.04
CA PHE A 59 12.53 0.84 2.89
C PHE A 59 11.92 2.17 3.38
N ASP A 60 12.66 3.24 3.17
CA ASP A 60 12.26 4.60 3.51
C ASP A 60 11.47 5.24 2.36
N ILE A 61 10.16 5.36 2.56
CA ILE A 61 9.26 6.02 1.61
C ILE A 61 9.52 7.53 1.47
N GLU A 62 10.17 8.18 2.45
CA GLU A 62 10.57 9.59 2.31
C GLU A 62 11.74 9.77 1.35
N GLU A 63 12.58 8.75 1.23
CA GLU A 63 13.68 8.72 0.26
C GLU A 63 13.19 8.22 -1.10
N CYS A 64 12.40 7.15 -1.14
CA CYS A 64 11.90 6.52 -2.37
C CYS A 64 10.61 7.18 -2.90
N ARG A 65 10.65 8.49 -3.14
CA ARG A 65 9.54 9.27 -3.69
C ARG A 65 10.03 10.39 -4.62
N ASP A 66 9.11 11.00 -5.36
CA ASP A 66 9.37 12.28 -6.00
C ASP A 66 9.40 13.39 -4.94
N LYS A 67 10.60 13.92 -4.67
CA LYS A 67 10.82 15.03 -3.73
C LYS A 67 10.55 16.41 -4.34
N SER A 68 10.37 16.50 -5.66
CA SER A 68 10.06 17.75 -6.36
C SER A 68 8.55 18.04 -6.39
N SER A 69 7.72 17.02 -6.21
CA SER A 69 6.27 17.17 -6.13
C SER A 69 5.84 17.94 -4.88
N PRO A 70 4.82 18.82 -4.98
CA PRO A 70 4.19 19.44 -3.82
C PRO A 70 3.26 18.49 -3.05
N TYR A 71 3.05 17.26 -3.56
CA TYR A 71 2.18 16.24 -2.97
C TYR A 71 2.98 15.12 -2.32
N ASP A 72 2.44 14.58 -1.22
CA ASP A 72 3.09 13.54 -0.42
C ASP A 72 3.23 12.21 -1.18
N PHE A 73 4.38 11.55 -1.00
CA PHE A 73 4.65 10.15 -1.40
C PHE A 73 4.41 9.79 -2.86
N MET A 74 4.40 10.77 -3.76
CA MET A 74 4.32 10.53 -5.20
C MET A 74 5.41 9.57 -5.65
N LEU A 75 5.08 8.69 -6.61
CA LEU A 75 6.01 7.76 -7.20
C LEU A 75 7.29 8.49 -7.68
N PRO A 76 8.49 7.95 -7.40
CA PRO A 76 9.73 8.48 -7.96
C PRO A 76 9.81 8.20 -9.47
N SER A 77 10.86 8.69 -10.14
CA SER A 77 11.17 8.26 -11.51
C SER A 77 11.57 6.78 -11.57
N GLU A 78 11.51 6.18 -12.75
CA GLU A 78 11.98 4.80 -12.98
C GLU A 78 13.44 4.63 -12.53
N SER A 79 14.33 5.58 -12.88
CA SER A 79 15.74 5.53 -12.50
C SER A 79 15.92 5.61 -10.97
N HIS A 80 15.22 6.54 -10.31
CA HIS A 80 15.34 6.70 -8.86
C HIS A 80 14.81 5.46 -8.13
N PHE A 81 13.68 4.88 -8.52
CA PHE A 81 13.22 3.63 -7.92
C PHE A 81 14.23 2.50 -8.12
N ALA A 82 14.76 2.35 -9.34
CA ALA A 82 15.72 1.30 -9.68
C ALA A 82 17.01 1.42 -8.85
N ASP A 83 17.58 2.62 -8.75
CA ASP A 83 18.79 2.88 -7.97
C ASP A 83 18.54 2.62 -6.48
N TYR A 84 17.40 3.08 -5.97
CA TYR A 84 17.02 2.92 -4.57
C TYR A 84 16.91 1.45 -4.16
N VAL A 85 16.08 0.66 -4.86
CA VAL A 85 15.88 -0.76 -4.52
C VAL A 85 17.10 -1.62 -4.87
N GLY A 86 17.86 -1.24 -5.90
CA GLY A 86 19.15 -1.85 -6.22
C GLY A 86 20.15 -1.71 -5.07
N GLY A 87 20.20 -0.55 -4.42
CA GLY A 87 20.98 -0.31 -3.19
C GLY A 87 20.55 -1.18 -2.00
N LEU A 88 19.31 -1.67 -1.99
CA LEU A 88 18.78 -2.63 -1.00
C LEU A 88 19.04 -4.10 -1.40
N GLY A 89 19.83 -4.34 -2.46
CA GLY A 89 20.16 -5.66 -2.98
C GLY A 89 19.02 -6.35 -3.74
N VAL A 90 18.05 -5.58 -4.24
CA VAL A 90 16.93 -6.11 -5.03
C VAL A 90 17.29 -6.10 -6.51
N SER A 91 17.22 -7.27 -7.15
CA SER A 91 17.30 -7.42 -8.61
C SER A 91 15.92 -7.71 -9.20
N ASN A 92 15.80 -7.80 -10.52
CA ASN A 92 14.53 -8.17 -11.16
C ASN A 92 14.10 -9.62 -10.87
N ASP A 93 15.02 -10.49 -10.46
CA ASP A 93 14.78 -11.92 -10.17
C ASP A 93 14.55 -12.18 -8.66
N THR A 94 14.72 -11.17 -7.83
CA THR A 94 14.60 -11.26 -6.37
C THR A 94 13.12 -11.38 -5.98
N HIS A 95 12.77 -12.32 -5.10
CA HIS A 95 11.47 -12.27 -4.42
C HIS A 95 11.54 -11.23 -3.29
N VAL A 96 10.68 -10.22 -3.33
CA VAL A 96 10.61 -9.19 -2.28
C VAL A 96 9.47 -9.49 -1.31
N VAL A 97 9.75 -9.50 -0.01
CA VAL A 97 8.72 -9.54 1.04
C VAL A 97 8.74 -8.23 1.81
N VAL A 98 7.64 -7.48 1.78
CA VAL A 98 7.47 -6.22 2.51
C VAL A 98 6.60 -6.41 3.75
N TYR A 99 6.93 -5.71 4.83
CA TYR A 99 6.13 -5.64 6.04
C TYR A 99 6.19 -4.22 6.63
N ASP A 100 5.33 -3.94 7.60
CA ASP A 100 5.47 -2.78 8.48
C ASP A 100 5.10 -3.15 9.92
N GLY A 101 5.41 -2.25 10.86
CA GLY A 101 5.17 -2.40 12.30
C GLY A 101 3.89 -1.73 12.80
N ASP A 102 2.90 -1.50 11.94
CA ASP A 102 1.64 -0.90 12.39
C ASP A 102 0.85 -1.82 13.33
N GLU A 103 0.19 -1.24 14.32
CA GLU A 103 -0.57 -1.98 15.34
C GLU A 103 -1.85 -2.63 14.77
N VAL A 104 -2.36 -2.14 13.64
CA VAL A 104 -3.47 -2.81 12.93
C VAL A 104 -3.00 -4.00 12.11
N GLY A 105 -1.69 -4.22 12.00
CA GLY A 105 -1.05 -5.33 11.29
C GLY A 105 -0.45 -4.95 9.94
N THR A 106 -0.98 -3.92 9.26
CA THR A 106 -0.43 -3.41 7.99
C THR A 106 -0.91 -2.00 7.70
N PHE A 107 -0.06 -1.16 7.11
CA PHE A 107 -0.41 0.19 6.67
C PHE A 107 0.37 0.65 5.43
N TYR A 108 1.71 0.58 5.46
CA TYR A 108 2.61 1.04 4.39
C TYR A 108 3.18 -0.11 3.54
N ALA A 109 3.20 -1.34 4.04
CA ALA A 109 3.64 -2.51 3.29
C ALA A 109 2.86 -2.70 1.96
N PRO A 110 1.52 -2.50 1.90
CA PRO A 110 0.79 -2.58 0.64
C PRO A 110 1.23 -1.49 -0.34
N ARG A 111 1.64 -0.31 0.13
CA ARG A 111 2.20 0.76 -0.71
C ARG A 111 3.51 0.31 -1.35
N ALA A 112 4.45 -0.21 -0.56
CA ALA A 112 5.72 -0.74 -1.11
C ALA A 112 5.46 -1.89 -2.10
N TRP A 113 4.57 -2.83 -1.77
CA TRP A 113 4.14 -3.91 -2.67
C TRP A 113 3.61 -3.37 -4.00
N TRP A 114 2.73 -2.37 -3.96
CA TRP A 114 2.18 -1.77 -5.17
C TRP A 114 3.24 -1.02 -5.96
N MET A 115 4.19 -0.32 -5.32
CA MET A 115 5.29 0.37 -6.00
C MET A 115 6.14 -0.58 -6.84
N PHE A 116 6.55 -1.72 -6.28
CA PHE A 116 7.27 -2.76 -7.05
C PHE A 116 6.47 -3.21 -8.28
N ARG A 117 5.17 -3.45 -8.12
CA ARG A 117 4.28 -3.84 -9.23
C ARG A 117 4.10 -2.73 -10.27
N ALA A 118 3.96 -1.48 -9.81
CA ALA A 118 3.88 -0.31 -10.67
C ALA A 118 5.15 -0.17 -11.49
N PHE A 119 6.33 -0.50 -10.95
CA PHE A 119 7.60 -0.52 -11.68
C PHE A 119 7.91 -1.85 -12.40
N GLY A 120 6.90 -2.72 -12.57
CA GLY A 120 6.98 -3.91 -13.42
C GLY A 120 7.47 -5.18 -12.73
N HIS A 121 7.75 -5.13 -11.43
CA HIS A 121 8.25 -6.27 -10.65
C HIS A 121 7.09 -7.02 -9.97
N LYS A 122 6.90 -8.28 -10.33
CA LYS A 122 5.74 -9.10 -9.94
C LYS A 122 5.99 -10.00 -8.74
N GLU A 123 7.24 -10.39 -8.50
CA GLU A 123 7.63 -11.29 -7.40
C GLU A 123 7.77 -10.50 -6.09
N VAL A 124 6.65 -9.93 -5.64
CA VAL A 124 6.58 -9.16 -4.40
C VAL A 124 5.35 -9.59 -3.58
N SER A 125 5.56 -9.77 -2.28
CA SER A 125 4.54 -10.19 -1.31
C SER A 125 4.53 -9.29 -0.08
N VAL A 126 3.37 -9.19 0.57
CA VAL A 126 3.23 -8.60 1.90
C VAL A 126 3.27 -9.71 2.95
N LEU A 127 3.93 -9.47 4.08
CA LEU A 127 3.88 -10.34 5.25
C LEU A 127 2.50 -10.23 5.92
N ASN A 128 1.69 -11.28 5.82
CA ASN A 128 0.36 -11.29 6.43
C ASN A 128 0.46 -11.24 7.97
N GLY A 129 -0.19 -10.26 8.59
CA GLY A 129 -0.10 -9.99 10.03
C GLY A 129 1.03 -9.04 10.44
N GLY A 130 1.93 -8.68 9.51
CA GLY A 130 3.00 -7.71 9.70
C GLY A 130 4.01 -8.04 10.81
N PHE A 131 4.79 -7.05 11.21
CA PHE A 131 5.80 -7.22 12.28
C PHE A 131 5.15 -7.48 13.64
N LYS A 132 3.94 -6.92 13.87
CA LYS A 132 3.16 -7.15 15.08
C LYS A 132 2.97 -8.65 15.35
N ASN A 133 2.45 -9.39 14.37
CA ASN A 133 2.23 -10.82 14.56
C ASN A 133 3.53 -11.63 14.48
N TRP A 134 4.53 -11.18 13.71
CA TRP A 134 5.87 -11.78 13.74
C TRP A 134 6.44 -11.86 15.17
N VAL A 135 6.39 -10.74 15.90
CA VAL A 135 6.86 -10.67 17.30
C VAL A 135 5.94 -11.44 18.23
N LYS A 136 4.61 -11.30 18.07
CA LYS A 136 3.62 -12.01 18.91
C LYS A 136 3.77 -13.53 18.85
N GLU A 137 4.12 -14.07 17.69
CA GLU A 137 4.34 -15.50 17.47
C GLU A 137 5.72 -15.99 17.94
N GLY A 138 6.59 -15.09 18.43
CA GLY A 138 7.90 -15.44 18.97
C GLY A 138 8.96 -15.74 17.90
N HIS A 139 8.78 -15.24 16.67
CA HIS A 139 9.78 -15.38 15.61
C HIS A 139 11.00 -14.49 15.88
N PRO A 140 12.20 -14.85 15.38
CA PRO A 140 13.44 -14.15 15.72
C PRO A 140 13.44 -12.70 15.23
N VAL A 141 13.99 -11.81 16.05
CA VAL A 141 14.27 -10.40 15.71
C VAL A 141 15.72 -10.09 16.00
N THR A 142 16.27 -9.08 15.33
CA THR A 142 17.65 -8.64 15.52
C THR A 142 17.76 -7.12 15.48
N ALA A 143 18.87 -6.60 16.03
CA ALA A 143 19.33 -5.23 15.87
C ALA A 143 20.55 -5.15 14.92
N GLU A 144 21.03 -6.30 14.41
CA GLU A 144 22.21 -6.37 13.55
C GLU A 144 21.94 -5.71 12.20
N VAL A 145 22.82 -4.78 11.80
CA VAL A 145 22.67 -4.06 10.54
C VAL A 145 22.91 -4.99 9.37
N THR A 146 21.92 -5.12 8.49
CA THR A 146 22.08 -5.81 7.20
C THR A 146 22.65 -4.85 6.16
N GLN A 147 23.79 -5.20 5.57
CA GLN A 147 24.36 -4.53 4.39
C GLN A 147 24.32 -5.48 3.18
N PRO A 148 23.24 -5.45 2.38
CA PRO A 148 23.18 -6.30 1.19
C PRO A 148 24.18 -5.83 0.14
N THR A 149 24.70 -6.76 -0.66
CA THR A 149 25.42 -6.40 -1.89
C THR A 149 24.44 -5.70 -2.83
N PRO A 150 24.77 -4.50 -3.35
CA PRO A 150 23.93 -3.82 -4.32
C PRO A 150 23.68 -4.69 -5.56
N ALA A 151 22.49 -4.56 -6.12
CA ALA A 151 22.06 -5.29 -7.31
C ALA A 151 21.55 -4.32 -8.39
N VAL A 152 21.50 -4.81 -9.63
CA VAL A 152 20.91 -4.04 -10.73
C VAL A 152 19.42 -4.36 -10.83
N PHE A 153 18.59 -3.33 -10.64
CA PHE A 153 17.16 -3.38 -10.88
C PHE A 153 16.81 -2.61 -12.16
N LYS A 154 15.82 -3.07 -12.92
CA LYS A 154 15.35 -2.39 -14.14
C LYS A 154 13.88 -2.04 -13.96
N ALA A 155 13.62 -0.82 -13.52
CA ALA A 155 12.26 -0.33 -13.36
C ALA A 155 11.64 0.01 -14.72
N ARG A 156 10.38 -0.39 -14.90
CA ARG A 156 9.55 0.08 -16.02
C ARG A 156 8.14 0.34 -15.52
N LEU A 157 7.74 1.60 -15.54
CA LEU A 157 6.45 2.05 -15.04
C LEU A 157 5.32 1.48 -15.89
N ASN A 158 4.54 0.60 -15.29
CA ASN A 158 3.26 0.13 -15.78
C ASN A 158 2.19 1.18 -15.50
N ARG A 159 1.99 2.09 -16.45
CA ARG A 159 0.99 3.16 -16.37
C ARG A 159 -0.44 2.67 -16.17
N ALA A 160 -0.76 1.41 -16.48
CA ALA A 160 -2.10 0.85 -16.22
C ALA A 160 -2.42 0.73 -14.72
N LEU A 161 -1.41 0.71 -13.85
CA LEU A 161 -1.58 0.63 -12.39
C LEU A 161 -1.60 1.99 -11.69
N VAL A 162 -1.44 3.09 -12.43
CA VAL A 162 -1.40 4.45 -11.89
C VAL A 162 -2.47 5.29 -12.58
N LYS A 163 -3.18 6.12 -11.81
CA LYS A 163 -4.08 7.14 -12.36
C LYS A 163 -3.56 8.53 -12.05
N THR A 164 -3.68 9.43 -13.03
CA THR A 164 -3.39 10.85 -12.85
C THR A 164 -4.64 11.63 -12.45
N PHE A 165 -4.46 12.85 -11.95
CA PHE A 165 -5.55 13.79 -11.69
C PHE A 165 -6.46 13.99 -12.91
N GLU A 166 -5.88 14.16 -14.10
CA GLU A 166 -6.63 14.42 -15.33
C GLU A 166 -7.54 13.24 -15.68
N GLU A 167 -7.05 12.01 -15.56
CA GLU A 167 -7.86 10.80 -15.76
C GLU A 167 -8.99 10.69 -14.73
N MET A 168 -8.74 11.07 -13.47
CA MET A 168 -9.76 11.10 -12.42
C MET A 168 -10.84 12.13 -12.71
N VAL A 169 -10.47 13.34 -13.14
CA VAL A 169 -11.43 14.39 -13.54
C VAL A 169 -12.29 13.94 -14.72
N GLN A 170 -11.70 13.32 -15.74
CA GLN A 170 -12.45 12.78 -16.89
C GLN A 170 -13.42 11.66 -16.47
N ASN A 171 -13.07 10.90 -15.43
CA ASN A 171 -13.92 9.80 -14.96
C ASN A 171 -15.17 10.28 -14.20
N VAL A 172 -15.15 11.47 -13.60
CA VAL A 172 -16.33 12.04 -12.92
C VAL A 172 -17.54 12.11 -13.85
N SER A 173 -17.33 12.46 -15.12
CA SER A 173 -18.39 12.53 -16.12
C SER A 173 -18.53 11.25 -16.94
N SER A 174 -17.43 10.58 -17.27
CA SER A 174 -17.48 9.40 -18.15
C SER A 174 -17.82 8.08 -17.47
N LEU A 175 -17.64 7.99 -16.15
CA LEU A 175 -17.93 6.79 -15.33
C LEU A 175 -17.33 5.48 -15.89
N LYS A 176 -16.17 5.58 -16.56
CA LYS A 176 -15.49 4.44 -17.20
C LYS A 176 -14.89 3.46 -16.19
N PHE A 177 -14.57 3.92 -14.98
CA PHE A 177 -14.09 3.11 -13.89
C PHE A 177 -14.72 3.49 -12.56
N GLN A 178 -14.81 2.50 -11.67
CA GLN A 178 -15.24 2.70 -10.29
C GLN A 178 -14.11 3.35 -9.49
N VAL A 179 -14.46 4.23 -8.56
CA VAL A 179 -13.51 4.86 -7.65
C VAL A 179 -13.80 4.39 -6.23
N VAL A 180 -12.82 3.79 -5.57
CA VAL A 180 -12.94 3.33 -4.19
C VAL A 180 -11.95 4.10 -3.31
N ASP A 181 -12.46 4.75 -2.27
CA ASP A 181 -11.67 5.54 -1.32
C ASP A 181 -11.50 4.77 0.00
N SER A 182 -10.25 4.56 0.44
CA SER A 182 -9.94 3.80 1.66
C SER A 182 -9.74 4.61 2.93
N ARG A 183 -10.03 5.91 2.90
CA ARG A 183 -10.02 6.74 4.11
C ARG A 183 -11.14 6.32 5.08
N PRO A 184 -10.98 6.62 6.39
CA PRO A 184 -12.07 6.49 7.36
C PRO A 184 -13.35 7.21 6.90
N GLU A 185 -14.50 6.66 7.27
CA GLU A 185 -15.81 7.14 6.81
C GLU A 185 -16.03 8.63 7.10
N GLY A 186 -15.67 9.11 8.31
CA GLY A 186 -15.83 10.52 8.67
C GLY A 186 -15.05 11.48 7.76
N ARG A 187 -13.84 11.11 7.35
CA ARG A 187 -13.03 11.89 6.39
C ARG A 187 -13.58 11.83 4.97
N PHE A 188 -14.13 10.68 4.57
CA PHE A 188 -14.78 10.54 3.27
C PHE A 188 -16.06 11.38 3.18
N ARG A 189 -16.92 11.32 4.21
CA ARG A 189 -18.18 12.08 4.29
C ARG A 189 -17.95 13.58 4.48
N GLY A 190 -16.80 13.94 5.03
CA GLY A 190 -16.46 15.32 5.32
C GLY A 190 -16.91 15.79 6.69
N THR A 191 -17.21 14.88 7.62
CA THR A 191 -17.67 15.18 9.00
C THR A 191 -16.51 15.27 10.00
N GLU A 192 -15.32 14.79 9.64
CA GLU A 192 -14.09 14.88 10.44
C GLU A 192 -13.00 15.59 9.62
N LEU A 193 -12.04 16.27 10.25
CA LEU A 193 -10.91 16.89 9.54
C LEU A 193 -9.89 15.84 9.07
N ASP A 194 -9.29 16.08 7.89
CA ASP A 194 -8.25 15.22 7.34
C ASP A 194 -6.91 15.91 7.52
N GLN A 195 -6.30 15.79 8.71
CA GLN A 195 -4.95 16.30 9.04
C GLN A 195 -4.64 17.68 8.42
N GLY A 196 -5.45 18.69 8.75
CA GLY A 196 -5.27 20.07 8.27
C GLY A 196 -5.90 20.40 6.90
N LEU A 197 -6.50 19.44 6.19
CA LEU A 197 -7.28 19.68 4.98
C LEU A 197 -8.79 19.56 5.26
N GLU A 198 -9.61 20.29 4.50
CA GLU A 198 -11.04 20.02 4.48
C GLU A 198 -11.29 18.62 3.92
N SER A 199 -12.19 17.92 4.57
CA SER A 199 -12.58 16.56 4.22
C SER A 199 -13.74 16.52 3.23
N GLY A 200 -14.00 15.33 2.70
CA GLY A 200 -14.93 15.11 1.61
C GLY A 200 -14.39 14.05 0.65
N HIS A 201 -15.05 13.87 -0.48
CA HIS A 201 -14.70 12.86 -1.47
C HIS A 201 -14.89 13.31 -2.91
N ILE A 202 -14.30 12.53 -3.81
CA ILE A 202 -14.45 12.64 -5.26
C ILE A 202 -15.88 12.22 -5.63
N PRO A 203 -16.62 12.97 -6.46
CA PRO A 203 -17.98 12.60 -6.86
C PRO A 203 -18.05 11.17 -7.44
N GLY A 204 -19.04 10.40 -6.98
CA GLY A 204 -19.25 9.02 -7.43
C GLY A 204 -18.32 7.97 -6.79
N ALA A 205 -17.37 8.38 -5.93
CA ALA A 205 -16.55 7.43 -5.20
C ALA A 205 -17.36 6.62 -4.18
N VAL A 206 -16.94 5.38 -3.93
CA VAL A 206 -17.46 4.50 -2.89
C VAL A 206 -16.45 4.41 -1.75
N ASN A 207 -16.89 4.43 -0.50
CA ASN A 207 -16.00 4.32 0.65
C ASN A 207 -15.90 2.89 1.18
N ILE A 208 -14.67 2.37 1.22
CA ILE A 208 -14.31 1.12 1.89
C ILE A 208 -13.05 1.38 2.71
N PRO A 209 -13.17 1.73 4.00
CA PRO A 209 -12.02 1.96 4.87
C PRO A 209 -11.04 0.79 4.82
N PHE A 210 -9.73 1.05 4.74
CA PHE A 210 -8.75 -0.01 4.50
C PHE A 210 -8.78 -1.12 5.57
N GLN A 211 -9.11 -0.77 6.82
CA GLN A 211 -9.22 -1.71 7.93
C GLN A 211 -10.33 -2.74 7.72
N SER A 212 -11.32 -2.48 6.86
CA SER A 212 -12.40 -3.42 6.57
C SER A 212 -11.88 -4.75 6.01
N PHE A 213 -10.71 -4.75 5.37
CA PHE A 213 -10.05 -5.92 4.80
C PHE A 213 -9.19 -6.71 5.81
N LEU A 214 -9.03 -6.20 7.03
CA LEU A 214 -8.25 -6.84 8.08
C LEU A 214 -9.17 -7.47 9.13
N SER A 215 -8.77 -8.62 9.64
CA SER A 215 -9.31 -9.23 10.85
C SER A 215 -8.90 -8.44 12.09
N GLU A 216 -9.55 -8.71 13.23
CA GLU A 216 -9.19 -8.10 14.52
C GLU A 216 -7.75 -8.37 14.96
N THR A 217 -7.16 -9.47 14.47
CA THR A 217 -5.76 -9.83 14.75
C THR A 217 -4.75 -9.11 13.86
N GLY A 218 -5.21 -8.38 12.85
CA GLY A 218 -4.37 -7.68 11.87
C GLY A 218 -3.89 -8.53 10.70
N HIS A 219 -4.42 -9.75 10.55
CA HIS A 219 -4.27 -10.54 9.33
C HIS A 219 -5.29 -10.10 8.30
N GLU A 220 -4.94 -10.22 7.02
CA GLU A 220 -5.88 -10.09 5.91
C GLU A 220 -7.03 -11.08 6.07
N LYS A 221 -8.25 -10.63 5.76
CA LYS A 221 -9.44 -11.48 5.73
C LYS A 221 -9.35 -12.54 4.63
N SER A 222 -10.21 -13.55 4.71
CA SER A 222 -10.34 -14.57 3.67
C SER A 222 -10.79 -13.96 2.34
N ILE A 223 -10.53 -14.65 1.24
CA ILE A 223 -10.94 -14.20 -0.10
C ILE A 223 -12.46 -14.04 -0.15
N GLU A 224 -13.19 -14.95 0.49
CA GLU A 224 -14.65 -14.96 0.57
C GLU A 224 -15.20 -13.71 1.29
N GLU A 225 -14.61 -13.35 2.44
CA GLU A 225 -14.98 -12.13 3.17
C GLU A 225 -14.65 -10.87 2.38
N ILE A 226 -13.50 -10.82 1.71
CA ILE A 226 -13.11 -9.67 0.87
C ILE A 226 -14.11 -9.51 -0.30
N GLN A 227 -14.50 -10.62 -0.96
CA GLN A 227 -15.50 -10.59 -2.02
C GLN A 227 -16.87 -10.12 -1.53
N GLU A 228 -17.28 -10.48 -0.30
CA GLU A 228 -18.49 -9.94 0.32
C GLU A 228 -18.38 -8.43 0.53
N ILE A 229 -17.27 -7.92 1.09
CA ILE A 229 -17.08 -6.48 1.32
C ILE A 229 -17.26 -5.68 0.01
N PHE A 230 -16.66 -6.13 -1.10
CA PHE A 230 -16.85 -5.47 -2.39
C PHE A 230 -18.30 -5.53 -2.87
N ARG A 231 -18.97 -6.68 -2.73
CA ARG A 231 -20.36 -6.88 -3.13
C ARG A 231 -21.35 -6.01 -2.33
N GLU A 232 -21.24 -5.97 -1.01
CA GLU A 232 -22.07 -5.14 -0.13
C GLU A 232 -21.94 -3.65 -0.49
N LYS A 233 -20.72 -3.23 -0.85
CA LYS A 233 -20.40 -1.87 -1.27
C LYS A 233 -20.72 -1.60 -2.74
N LYS A 234 -21.32 -2.57 -3.45
CA LYS A 234 -21.72 -2.51 -4.86
C LYS A 234 -20.55 -2.20 -5.80
N VAL A 235 -19.36 -2.68 -5.44
CA VAL A 235 -18.15 -2.59 -6.24
C VAL A 235 -17.97 -3.88 -7.03
N ASP A 236 -18.06 -3.78 -8.35
CA ASP A 236 -17.99 -4.89 -9.29
C ASP A 236 -16.55 -5.14 -9.73
N LEU A 237 -15.91 -6.20 -9.20
CA LEU A 237 -14.51 -6.52 -9.52
C LEU A 237 -14.30 -6.95 -10.99
N SER A 238 -15.36 -7.26 -11.74
CA SER A 238 -15.24 -7.53 -13.18
C SER A 238 -15.04 -6.27 -14.01
N LYS A 239 -15.33 -5.08 -13.45
CA LYS A 239 -15.22 -3.79 -14.12
C LYS A 239 -13.92 -3.06 -13.77
N PRO A 240 -13.52 -2.05 -14.56
CA PRO A 240 -12.39 -1.19 -14.22
C PRO A 240 -12.58 -0.54 -12.83
N LEU A 241 -11.50 -0.49 -12.05
CA LEU A 241 -11.50 0.00 -10.67
C LEU A 241 -10.20 0.76 -10.39
N THR A 242 -10.35 1.93 -9.78
CA THR A 242 -9.27 2.76 -9.28
C THR A 242 -9.43 2.97 -7.78
N ALA A 243 -8.37 2.74 -7.02
CA ALA A 243 -8.30 3.04 -5.61
C ALA A 243 -7.72 4.44 -5.36
N THR A 244 -8.24 5.13 -4.34
CA THR A 244 -7.73 6.43 -3.85
C THR A 244 -7.76 6.45 -2.33
N CYS A 245 -7.06 7.38 -1.70
CA CYS A 245 -7.19 7.64 -0.27
C CYS A 245 -6.79 9.09 0.04
N ARG A 246 -5.95 9.33 1.05
CA ARG A 246 -5.35 10.63 1.35
C ARG A 246 -4.17 10.97 0.44
N LYS A 247 -3.25 10.01 0.25
CA LYS A 247 -1.92 10.21 -0.36
C LYS A 247 -1.35 8.95 -1.05
N GLY A 248 -2.20 8.14 -1.67
CA GLY A 248 -1.79 6.96 -2.43
C GLY A 248 -1.27 5.76 -1.61
N VAL A 249 -1.28 5.83 -0.28
CA VAL A 249 -0.76 4.76 0.60
C VAL A 249 -1.82 3.69 0.86
N THR A 250 -2.80 3.96 1.72
CA THR A 250 -3.84 2.99 2.09
C THR A 250 -4.75 2.59 0.93
N ALA A 251 -4.72 3.30 -0.20
CA ALA A 251 -5.38 2.90 -1.45
C ALA A 251 -4.82 1.56 -1.97
N CYS A 252 -3.54 1.29 -1.70
CA CYS A 252 -2.89 0.05 -2.10
C CYS A 252 -3.45 -1.17 -1.35
N GLN A 253 -4.10 -0.99 -0.19
CA GLN A 253 -4.82 -2.07 0.48
C GLN A 253 -6.05 -2.53 -0.32
N ILE A 254 -6.80 -1.61 -0.96
CA ILE A 254 -7.89 -1.98 -1.87
C ILE A 254 -7.32 -2.77 -3.05
N ALA A 255 -6.19 -2.33 -3.61
CA ALA A 255 -5.54 -3.01 -4.72
C ALA A 255 -5.04 -4.40 -4.33
N LEU A 256 -4.50 -4.57 -3.11
CA LEU A 256 -4.10 -5.88 -2.57
C LEU A 256 -5.31 -6.79 -2.36
N ALA A 257 -6.36 -6.32 -1.69
CA ALA A 257 -7.58 -7.07 -1.46
C ALA A 257 -8.22 -7.55 -2.78
N ALA A 258 -8.34 -6.65 -3.77
CA ALA A 258 -8.82 -7.01 -5.10
C ALA A 258 -7.89 -7.99 -5.83
N PHE A 259 -6.57 -7.87 -5.67
CA PHE A 259 -5.59 -8.79 -6.22
C PHE A 259 -5.77 -10.22 -5.68
N LEU A 260 -6.06 -10.36 -4.39
CA LEU A 260 -6.36 -11.64 -3.75
C LEU A 260 -7.63 -12.29 -4.31
N CYS A 261 -8.62 -11.47 -4.69
CA CYS A 261 -9.83 -11.91 -5.39
C CYS A 261 -9.62 -12.16 -6.90
N GLY A 262 -8.38 -12.08 -7.40
CA GLY A 262 -8.05 -12.32 -8.80
C GLY A 262 -8.04 -11.08 -9.71
N LYS A 263 -8.45 -9.90 -9.21
CA LYS A 263 -8.43 -8.63 -9.95
C LYS A 263 -7.06 -7.96 -9.81
N ARG A 264 -6.17 -8.23 -10.77
CA ARG A 264 -4.76 -7.79 -10.71
C ARG A 264 -4.50 -6.38 -11.25
N ASP A 265 -5.50 -5.73 -11.82
CA ASP A 265 -5.38 -4.50 -12.61
C ASP A 265 -5.93 -3.26 -11.91
N VAL A 266 -6.16 -3.31 -10.60
CA VAL A 266 -6.58 -2.13 -9.84
C VAL A 266 -5.48 -1.06 -9.88
N ALA A 267 -5.82 0.09 -10.44
CA ALA A 267 -4.95 1.25 -10.48
C ALA A 267 -5.06 2.06 -9.18
N VAL A 268 -4.01 2.82 -8.84
CA VAL A 268 -4.04 3.77 -7.71
C VAL A 268 -3.94 5.18 -8.26
N TYR A 269 -4.85 6.05 -7.83
CA TYR A 269 -4.69 7.49 -8.00
C TYR A 269 -3.69 8.01 -6.96
N ASP A 270 -2.45 8.22 -7.41
CA ASP A 270 -1.30 8.40 -6.53
C ASP A 270 -1.40 9.67 -5.67
N GLY A 271 -1.71 10.81 -6.31
CA GLY A 271 -1.89 12.09 -5.60
C GLY A 271 -3.12 12.12 -4.69
N SER A 272 -4.11 11.25 -4.94
CA SER A 272 -5.21 10.97 -4.02
C SER A 272 -5.98 12.25 -3.59
N TRP A 273 -6.63 12.23 -2.42
CA TRP A 273 -7.38 13.39 -1.92
C TRP A 273 -6.51 14.63 -1.73
N SER A 274 -5.23 14.50 -1.35
CA SER A 274 -4.34 15.65 -1.18
C SER A 274 -4.19 16.44 -2.49
N GLU A 275 -3.83 15.77 -3.59
CA GLU A 275 -3.75 16.42 -4.90
C GLU A 275 -5.13 16.93 -5.36
N TRP A 276 -6.18 16.10 -5.21
CA TRP A 276 -7.53 16.47 -5.62
C TRP A 276 -8.04 17.73 -4.89
N PHE A 277 -7.81 17.82 -3.59
CA PHE A 277 -8.21 18.95 -2.78
C PHE A 277 -7.53 20.24 -3.24
N HIS A 278 -6.27 20.20 -3.66
CA HIS A 278 -5.55 21.39 -4.11
C HIS A 278 -5.87 21.76 -5.56
N ARG A 279 -6.09 20.79 -6.46
CA ARG A 279 -6.23 21.02 -7.90
C ARG A 279 -7.68 21.09 -8.40
N ALA A 280 -8.59 20.32 -7.80
CA ALA A 280 -9.97 20.23 -8.29
C ALA A 280 -10.76 21.52 -7.96
N PRO A 281 -11.67 21.95 -8.86
CA PRO A 281 -12.66 22.98 -8.54
C PRO A 281 -13.53 22.60 -7.33
N PRO A 282 -14.08 23.57 -6.57
CA PRO A 282 -14.90 23.30 -5.39
C PRO A 282 -16.11 22.38 -5.63
N HIS A 283 -16.75 22.46 -6.81
CA HIS A 283 -17.92 21.63 -7.15
C HIS A 283 -17.59 20.14 -7.31
N TYR A 284 -16.31 19.79 -7.40
CA TYR A 284 -15.80 18.42 -7.40
C TYR A 284 -15.34 17.94 -6.01
N LYS A 285 -15.66 18.67 -4.93
CA LYS A 285 -15.33 18.32 -3.55
C LYS A 285 -16.61 18.12 -2.75
N VAL A 286 -17.13 16.90 -2.74
CA VAL A 286 -18.40 16.58 -2.05
C VAL A 286 -18.13 16.45 -0.56
N SER A 287 -18.87 17.17 0.27
CA SER A 287 -18.74 17.15 1.73
C SER A 287 -20.09 17.44 2.39
N GLU A 288 -20.45 16.68 3.42
CA GLU A 288 -21.70 16.88 4.17
C GLU A 288 -21.74 18.20 4.92
N LEU A 289 -20.60 18.69 5.42
CA LEU A 289 -20.50 20.00 6.08
C LEU A 289 -20.77 21.20 5.15
N LYS A 290 -20.68 21.01 3.83
CA LYS A 290 -21.06 22.05 2.85
C LYS A 290 -22.55 22.07 2.57
N ARG A 291 -23.27 20.97 2.81
CA ARG A 291 -24.75 20.91 2.66
C ARG A 291 -25.50 21.54 3.83
N SER A 292 -24.89 21.68 5.01
CA SER A 292 -25.52 22.31 6.18
C SER A 292 -25.42 23.84 6.23
N LYS A 293 -24.70 24.45 5.27
CA LYS A 293 -24.48 25.91 5.17
C LYS A 293 -25.16 26.56 3.95
N ALA A 294 -25.87 25.79 3.14
CA ALA A 294 -26.65 26.25 1.99
C ALA A 294 -28.14 26.03 2.28
#